data_AF-A0A7T3V688-F1
#
_entry.id   AF-A0A7T3V688-F1
#
_cell.length_a   1.000
_cell.length_b   1.000
_cell.length_c   1.000
_cell.angle_alpha   90.00
_cell.angle_beta   90.00
_cell.angle_gamma   90.00
#
_symmetry.space_group_name_H-M   'P 1'
#
loop_
_entity.id
_entity.type
_entity.pdbx_description
1 polymer ?
#
loop_
_entity_poly.entity_id
_entity_poly.type
_entity_poly.pdbx_seq_one_letter_code
_entity_poly.pdbx_strand_id
1 'polypeptide(L)'
;MKFPAKLNRLKFILALILAAILVPQKAQSYMVKYKEDYLKLYHVHYSQLPDDCIENIYWLEQAAKADFANPLYAYTKIENELQWEKYRYLFQMHINLKLIEQHLRLGRIYDKKAAVFYDAPWKDEYLRNLEKAKSCYTAGYTYWKEAELWAEKAGSKKFGFMYITGLQNWEDERERINTGKLSYKNILNRELSRLDKVISDLVAMNSKSY
;
A
#
# COMPACT_ATOMS: atom_id res chain seq x y z
N MET A 1 10.44 -35.15 59.95
CA MET A 1 9.48 -34.06 59.69
C MET A 1 8.88 -34.28 58.30
N LYS A 2 7.69 -34.91 58.21
CA LYS A 2 7.07 -35.31 56.92
C LYS A 2 6.31 -34.10 56.36
N PHE A 3 6.74 -33.56 55.22
CA PHE A 3 5.98 -32.51 54.52
C PHE A 3 4.59 -33.04 54.13
N PRO A 4 3.50 -32.27 54.32
CA PRO A 4 2.15 -32.75 54.03
C PRO A 4 2.00 -33.02 52.53
N ALA A 5 1.56 -34.23 52.17
CA ALA A 5 1.47 -34.73 50.79
C ALA A 5 0.69 -33.78 49.83
N LYS A 6 -0.20 -32.93 50.37
CA LYS A 6 -0.92 -31.89 49.59
C LYS A 6 0.00 -30.80 49.01
N LEU A 7 1.07 -30.40 49.72
CA LEU A 7 1.99 -29.36 49.25
C LEU A 7 2.84 -29.85 48.06
N ASN A 8 3.22 -31.13 48.08
CA ASN A 8 3.94 -31.75 46.96
C ASN A 8 3.04 -31.93 45.73
N ARG A 9 1.75 -32.26 45.92
CA ARG A 9 0.77 -32.30 44.83
C ARG A 9 0.57 -30.92 44.19
N LEU A 10 0.48 -29.85 44.98
CA LEU A 10 0.32 -28.50 44.46
C LEU A 10 1.54 -28.04 43.65
N LYS A 11 2.76 -28.32 44.15
CA LYS A 11 4.01 -28.04 43.40
C LYS A 11 4.09 -28.83 42.10
N PHE A 12 3.64 -30.09 42.11
CA PHE A 12 3.62 -30.94 40.93
C PHE A 12 2.62 -30.45 39.88
N ILE A 13 1.42 -30.01 40.32
CA ILE A 13 0.42 -29.37 39.46
C ILE A 13 0.96 -28.06 38.88
N LEU A 14 1.63 -27.24 39.69
CA LEU A 14 2.23 -25.99 39.22
C LEU A 14 3.34 -26.25 38.18
N ALA A 15 4.17 -27.27 38.41
CA ALA A 15 5.22 -27.68 37.48
C ALA A 15 4.65 -28.21 36.15
N LEU A 16 3.53 -28.95 36.18
CA LEU A 16 2.82 -29.39 34.97
C LEU A 16 2.21 -28.22 34.19
N ILE A 17 1.64 -27.23 34.88
CA ILE A 17 1.13 -26.01 34.25
C ILE A 17 2.26 -25.22 33.59
N LEU A 18 3.40 -25.05 34.29
CA LEU A 18 4.57 -24.37 33.74
C LEU A 18 5.11 -25.11 32.50
N ALA A 19 5.18 -26.44 32.55
CA ALA A 19 5.61 -27.27 31.44
C ALA A 19 4.67 -27.18 30.23
N ALA A 20 3.36 -27.03 30.46
CA ALA A 20 2.37 -26.84 29.39
C ALA A 20 2.48 -25.45 28.72
N ILE A 21 2.85 -24.41 29.48
CA ILE A 21 3.08 -23.04 28.96
C ILE A 21 4.39 -22.97 28.15
N LEU A 22 5.39 -23.78 28.52
CA LEU A 22 6.70 -23.81 27.87
C LEU A 22 6.77 -24.75 26.65
N VAL A 23 5.66 -25.37 26.24
CA VAL A 23 5.63 -26.16 25.00
C VAL A 23 5.89 -25.21 23.83
N PRO A 24 6.98 -25.41 23.06
CA PRO A 24 7.28 -24.56 21.92
C PRO A 24 6.14 -24.67 20.92
N GLN A 25 5.42 -23.57 20.73
CA GLN A 25 4.43 -23.49 19.66
C GLN A 25 5.17 -23.58 18.33
N LYS A 26 4.67 -24.43 17.43
CA LYS A 26 5.15 -24.48 16.05
C LYS A 26 4.73 -23.18 15.37
N ALA A 27 5.57 -22.14 15.46
CA ALA A 27 5.47 -21.00 14.60
C ALA A 27 5.86 -21.46 13.19
N GLN A 28 4.87 -21.67 12.32
CA GLN A 28 5.15 -21.84 10.90
C GLN A 28 5.61 -20.49 10.35
N SER A 29 6.90 -20.36 10.06
CA SER A 29 7.37 -19.22 9.27
C SER A 29 6.87 -19.41 7.84
N TYR A 30 5.98 -18.52 7.41
CA TYR A 30 5.54 -18.48 6.04
C TYR A 30 6.59 -17.73 5.21
N MET A 31 7.21 -18.40 4.23
CA MET A 31 8.14 -17.75 3.32
C MET A 31 7.34 -16.97 2.27
N VAL A 32 7.44 -15.64 2.32
CA VAL A 32 6.83 -14.74 1.35
C VAL A 32 7.63 -14.84 0.05
N LYS A 33 6.99 -15.30 -1.02
CA LYS A 33 7.67 -15.53 -2.31
C LYS A 33 6.88 -14.98 -3.50
N TYR A 34 5.57 -15.13 -3.49
CA TYR A 34 4.74 -14.81 -4.64
C TYR A 34 4.09 -13.44 -4.53
N LYS A 35 3.65 -12.89 -5.67
CA LYS A 35 2.93 -11.63 -5.73
C LYS A 35 1.76 -11.55 -4.74
N GLU A 36 0.96 -12.61 -4.69
CA GLU A 36 -0.18 -12.78 -3.79
C GLU A 36 0.19 -12.74 -2.31
N ASP A 37 1.42 -13.13 -1.96
CA ASP A 37 1.87 -13.15 -0.58
C ASP A 37 2.29 -11.76 -0.14
N TYR A 38 3.05 -11.06 -0.98
CA TYR A 38 3.44 -9.67 -0.72
C TYR A 38 2.23 -8.74 -0.66
N LEU A 39 1.22 -8.93 -1.52
CA LEU A 39 0.00 -8.13 -1.48
C LEU A 39 -0.81 -8.36 -0.19
N LYS A 40 -0.69 -9.51 0.50
CA LYS A 40 -1.32 -9.71 1.82
C LYS A 40 -0.64 -8.92 2.93
N LEU A 41 0.64 -8.59 2.78
CA LEU A 41 1.38 -7.79 3.75
C LEU A 41 1.02 -6.31 3.67
N TYR A 42 0.53 -5.86 2.51
CA TYR A 42 0.00 -4.52 2.36
C TYR A 42 -1.26 -4.33 3.22
N HIS A 43 -1.26 -3.29 4.05
CA HIS A 43 -2.38 -2.98 4.94
C HIS A 43 -2.49 -1.48 5.20
N VAL A 44 -3.72 -0.96 5.29
CA VAL A 44 -3.96 0.45 5.55
C VAL A 44 -4.66 0.61 6.90
N HIS A 45 -3.98 1.24 7.85
CA HIS A 45 -4.55 1.66 9.11
C HIS A 45 -5.26 3.02 8.97
N TYR A 46 -6.14 3.33 9.92
CA TYR A 46 -6.87 4.61 9.93
C TYR A 46 -5.91 5.80 10.08
N SER A 47 -5.01 5.74 11.07
CA SER A 47 -3.87 6.65 11.21
C SER A 47 -2.68 6.02 10.51
N GLN A 48 -2.11 6.72 9.53
CA GLN A 48 -0.93 6.25 8.80
C GLN A 48 0.22 7.23 9.02
N LEU A 49 1.30 6.71 9.57
CA LEU A 49 2.57 7.41 9.71
C LEU A 49 3.39 7.27 8.42
N PRO A 50 4.46 8.06 8.26
CA PRO A 50 5.37 7.91 7.12
C PRO A 50 5.90 6.49 6.97
N ASP A 51 6.26 5.86 8.08
CA ASP A 51 6.85 4.52 8.10
C ASP A 51 5.86 3.48 7.57
N ASP A 52 4.58 3.57 7.94
CA ASP A 52 3.52 2.68 7.41
C ASP A 52 3.39 2.81 5.89
N CYS A 53 3.48 4.04 5.37
CA CYS A 53 3.39 4.29 3.94
C CYS A 53 4.61 3.74 3.20
N ILE A 54 5.81 3.93 3.77
CA ILE A 54 7.07 3.45 3.20
C ILE A 54 7.11 1.91 3.21
N GLU A 55 6.68 1.29 4.31
CA GLU A 55 6.55 -0.16 4.42
C GLU A 55 5.58 -0.71 3.37
N ASN A 56 4.40 -0.10 3.23
CA ASN A 56 3.44 -0.50 2.21
C ASN A 56 3.98 -0.34 0.79
N ILE A 57 4.67 0.77 0.50
CA ILE A 57 5.34 0.97 -0.80
C ILE A 57 6.32 -0.17 -1.04
N TYR A 58 7.15 -0.49 -0.04
CA TYR A 58 8.11 -1.59 -0.14
C TYR A 58 7.42 -2.92 -0.46
N TRP A 59 6.38 -3.32 0.29
CA TRP A 59 5.68 -4.58 0.04
C TRP A 59 5.01 -4.63 -1.33
N LEU A 60 4.39 -3.53 -1.76
CA LEU A 60 3.76 -3.44 -3.07
C LEU A 60 4.79 -3.49 -4.21
N GLU A 61 5.97 -2.89 -4.04
CA GLU A 61 7.06 -3.00 -5.01
C GLU A 61 7.64 -4.41 -5.10
N GLN A 62 7.76 -5.12 -3.96
CA GLN A 62 8.13 -6.53 -3.98
C GLN A 62 7.06 -7.36 -4.69
N ALA A 63 5.77 -7.08 -4.45
CA ALA A 63 4.67 -7.73 -5.17
C ALA A 63 4.70 -7.43 -6.68
N ALA A 64 5.10 -6.22 -7.10
CA ALA A 64 5.23 -5.89 -8.51
C ALA A 64 6.37 -6.68 -9.19
N LYS A 65 7.44 -7.01 -8.46
CA LYS A 65 8.63 -7.73 -8.97
C LYS A 65 8.54 -9.25 -8.89
N ALA A 66 7.83 -9.78 -7.90
CA ALA A 66 7.72 -11.21 -7.64
C ALA A 66 6.98 -11.97 -8.76
N ASP A 67 7.13 -13.29 -8.79
CA ASP A 67 6.36 -14.17 -9.67
C ASP A 67 4.97 -14.46 -9.10
N PHE A 68 4.00 -14.73 -9.97
CA PHE A 68 2.66 -15.18 -9.54
C PHE A 68 2.74 -16.57 -8.93
N ALA A 69 1.92 -16.82 -7.91
CA ALA A 69 1.71 -18.16 -7.40
C ALA A 69 1.04 -19.07 -8.46
N ASN A 70 1.02 -20.38 -8.20
CA ASN A 70 0.20 -21.29 -8.99
C ASN A 70 -1.28 -20.83 -8.94
N PRO A 71 -2.05 -20.91 -10.04
CA PRO A 71 -3.46 -20.49 -10.07
C PRO A 71 -4.33 -21.06 -8.95
N LEU A 72 -3.97 -22.24 -8.40
CA LEU A 72 -4.62 -22.84 -7.22
C LEU A 72 -4.64 -21.91 -6.00
N TYR A 73 -3.64 -21.03 -5.87
CA TYR A 73 -3.46 -20.09 -4.75
C TYR A 73 -3.86 -18.66 -5.10
N ALA A 74 -4.52 -18.44 -6.24
CA ALA A 74 -5.09 -17.15 -6.58
C ALA A 74 -6.16 -16.72 -5.56
N TYR A 75 -6.45 -15.43 -5.48
CA TYR A 75 -7.47 -14.90 -4.55
C TYR A 75 -8.91 -15.29 -4.89
N THR A 76 -9.10 -15.93 -6.04
CA THR A 76 -10.38 -16.41 -6.50
C THR A 76 -10.19 -17.70 -7.30
N LYS A 77 -11.29 -18.43 -7.50
CA LYS A 77 -11.29 -19.64 -8.29
C LYS A 77 -11.01 -19.30 -9.76
N ILE A 78 -9.94 -19.88 -10.29
CA ILE A 78 -9.56 -19.78 -11.69
C ILE A 78 -9.81 -21.14 -12.36
N GLU A 79 -10.66 -21.15 -13.39
CA GLU A 79 -11.11 -22.39 -14.04
C GLU A 79 -10.42 -22.65 -15.37
N ASN A 80 -9.87 -21.63 -16.02
CA ASN A 80 -9.19 -21.76 -17.31
C ASN A 80 -8.05 -20.74 -17.48
N GLU A 81 -7.22 -20.98 -18.50
CA GLU A 81 -6.04 -20.16 -18.81
C GLU A 81 -6.38 -18.69 -19.13
N LEU A 82 -7.53 -18.46 -19.75
CA LEU A 82 -7.95 -17.11 -20.12
C LEU A 82 -8.35 -16.29 -18.87
N GLN A 83 -9.05 -16.91 -17.91
CA GLN A 83 -9.30 -16.32 -16.60
C GLN A 83 -7.98 -16.05 -15.84
N TRP A 84 -7.03 -16.99 -15.92
CA TRP A 84 -5.71 -16.80 -15.30
C TRP A 84 -4.95 -15.60 -15.89
N GLU A 85 -4.97 -15.46 -17.20
CA GLU A 85 -4.35 -14.33 -17.87
C GLU A 85 -5.00 -13.01 -17.45
N LYS A 86 -6.33 -12.95 -17.45
CA LYS A 86 -7.08 -11.76 -17.04
C LYS A 86 -6.79 -11.39 -15.58
N TYR A 87 -6.75 -12.39 -14.68
CA TYR A 87 -6.44 -12.21 -13.27
C TYR A 87 -5.10 -11.52 -13.08
N ARG A 88 -4.05 -11.98 -13.78
CA ARG A 88 -2.72 -11.38 -13.69
C ARG A 88 -2.69 -9.92 -14.13
N TYR A 89 -3.47 -9.58 -15.15
CA TYR A 89 -3.58 -8.18 -15.61
C TYR A 89 -4.30 -7.30 -14.59
N LEU A 90 -5.44 -7.76 -14.06
CA LEU A 90 -6.18 -7.04 -13.01
C LEU A 90 -5.34 -6.86 -11.75
N PHE A 91 -4.62 -7.90 -11.34
CA PHE A 91 -3.74 -7.89 -10.18
C PHE A 91 -2.62 -6.86 -10.34
N GLN A 92 -1.95 -6.84 -11.50
CA GLN A 92 -0.87 -5.90 -11.76
C GLN A 92 -1.38 -4.46 -11.88
N MET A 93 -2.56 -4.24 -12.46
CA MET A 93 -3.23 -2.94 -12.42
C MET A 93 -3.49 -2.51 -10.96
N HIS A 94 -4.10 -3.38 -10.16
CA HIS A 94 -4.48 -3.08 -8.79
C HIS A 94 -3.29 -2.68 -7.92
N ILE A 95 -2.18 -3.43 -7.97
CA ILE A 95 -0.95 -3.07 -7.24
C ILE A 95 -0.47 -1.67 -7.61
N ASN A 96 -0.46 -1.35 -8.90
CA ASN A 96 -0.01 -0.04 -9.34
C ASN A 96 -0.94 1.07 -8.81
N LEU A 97 -2.25 0.85 -8.76
CA LEU A 97 -3.17 1.81 -8.12
C LEU A 97 -2.86 1.97 -6.63
N LYS A 98 -2.55 0.89 -5.91
CA LYS A 98 -2.16 0.94 -4.49
C LYS A 98 -0.83 1.65 -4.28
N LEU A 99 0.15 1.48 -5.16
CA LEU A 99 1.41 2.24 -5.10
C LEU A 99 1.15 3.74 -5.23
N ILE A 100 0.32 4.17 -6.18
CA ILE A 100 -0.06 5.59 -6.33
C ILE A 100 -0.75 6.10 -5.06
N GLU A 101 -1.69 5.33 -4.49
CA GLU A 101 -2.37 5.69 -3.25
C GLU A 101 -1.39 5.89 -2.08
N GLN A 102 -0.40 5.01 -1.94
CA GLN A 102 0.61 5.13 -0.87
C GLN A 102 1.53 6.33 -1.09
N HIS A 103 1.99 6.57 -2.33
CA HIS A 103 2.78 7.76 -2.64
C HIS A 103 2.01 9.06 -2.40
N LEU A 104 0.71 9.09 -2.73
CA LEU A 104 -0.17 10.22 -2.41
C LEU A 104 -0.30 10.42 -0.90
N ARG A 105 -0.47 9.34 -0.12
CA ARG A 105 -0.55 9.40 1.35
C ARG A 105 0.76 9.91 1.95
N LEU A 106 1.89 9.35 1.56
CA LEU A 106 3.21 9.76 2.03
C LEU A 106 3.48 11.23 1.71
N GLY A 107 3.19 11.66 0.47
CA GLY A 107 3.36 13.05 0.07
C GLY A 107 2.50 14.01 0.89
N ARG A 108 1.26 13.62 1.25
CA ARG A 108 0.36 14.42 2.09
C ARG A 108 0.92 14.68 3.50
N ILE A 109 1.79 13.82 4.02
CA ILE A 109 2.39 14.00 5.35
C ILE A 109 3.35 15.20 5.35
N TYR A 110 4.08 15.42 4.25
CA TYR A 110 5.02 16.53 4.12
C TYR A 110 4.39 17.79 3.48
N ASP A 111 3.20 17.65 2.91
CA ASP A 111 2.55 18.67 2.12
C ASP A 111 1.80 19.70 2.97
N LYS A 112 2.34 20.92 2.98
CA LYS A 112 1.67 22.08 3.57
C LYS A 112 0.66 22.66 2.59
N LYS A 113 -0.61 22.77 3.02
CA LYS A 113 -1.72 23.11 2.11
C LYS A 113 -1.73 24.57 1.64
N ALA A 114 -1.23 25.49 2.44
CA ALA A 114 -1.14 26.91 2.13
C ALA A 114 0.08 27.53 2.81
N ALA A 115 0.67 28.53 2.18
CA ALA A 115 1.69 29.39 2.78
C ALA A 115 0.99 30.59 3.43
N VAL A 116 1.27 30.85 4.70
CA VAL A 116 0.71 31.96 5.46
C VAL A 116 1.84 32.80 6.04
N PHE A 117 1.56 34.06 6.33
CA PHE A 117 2.58 35.06 6.65
C PHE A 117 3.56 34.59 7.75
N TYR A 118 3.05 34.11 8.89
CA TYR A 118 3.87 33.62 10.00
C TYR A 118 4.75 32.38 9.70
N ASP A 119 4.69 31.80 8.49
CA ASP A 119 5.57 30.71 8.08
C ASP A 119 6.97 31.18 7.69
N ALA A 120 7.17 32.49 7.48
CA ALA A 120 8.44 33.04 6.99
C ALA A 120 9.68 32.62 7.82
N PRO A 121 9.64 32.51 9.16
CA PRO A 121 10.77 32.03 9.95
C PRO A 121 11.14 30.56 9.70
N TRP A 122 10.18 29.72 9.30
CA TRP A 122 10.37 28.28 9.06
C TRP A 122 10.39 27.91 7.58
N LYS A 123 10.48 28.92 6.70
CA LYS A 123 10.43 28.79 5.25
C LYS A 123 11.31 27.66 4.71
N ASP A 124 12.57 27.61 5.12
CA ASP A 124 13.52 26.62 4.60
C ASP A 124 13.12 25.18 4.95
N GLU A 125 12.55 24.96 6.14
CA GLU A 125 12.05 23.65 6.54
C GLU A 125 10.81 23.26 5.75
N TYR A 126 9.87 24.19 5.55
CA TYR A 126 8.69 23.93 4.75
C TYR A 126 9.03 23.65 3.29
N LEU A 127 9.98 24.37 2.70
CA LEU A 127 10.45 24.11 1.35
C LEU A 127 11.06 22.70 1.23
N ARG A 128 11.87 22.25 2.21
CA ARG A 128 12.39 20.88 2.23
C ARG A 128 11.28 19.82 2.29
N ASN A 129 10.24 20.06 3.08
CA ASN A 129 9.11 19.13 3.18
C ASN A 129 8.28 19.12 1.89
N LEU A 130 8.02 20.28 1.29
CA LEU A 130 7.31 20.37 0.01
C LEU A 130 8.05 19.67 -1.12
N GLU A 131 9.39 19.72 -1.14
CA GLU A 131 10.18 18.97 -2.11
C GLU A 131 10.03 17.45 -1.94
N LYS A 132 9.98 16.95 -0.70
CA LYS A 132 9.66 15.54 -0.43
C LYS A 132 8.27 15.17 -0.93
N ALA A 133 7.27 16.02 -0.69
CA ALA A 133 5.92 15.81 -1.20
C ALA A 133 5.88 15.79 -2.73
N LYS A 134 6.61 16.70 -3.39
CA LYS A 134 6.75 16.77 -4.85
C LYS A 134 7.33 15.48 -5.43
N SER A 135 8.40 14.96 -4.82
CA SER A 135 9.01 13.69 -5.20
C SER A 135 8.00 12.53 -5.08
N CYS A 136 7.25 12.46 -3.98
CA CYS A 136 6.21 11.44 -3.80
C CYS A 136 5.13 11.50 -4.88
N TYR A 137 4.60 12.68 -5.18
CA TYR A 137 3.56 12.83 -6.21
C TYR A 137 4.12 12.52 -7.61
N THR A 138 5.36 12.91 -7.88
CA THR A 138 6.01 12.62 -9.17
C THR A 138 6.18 11.12 -9.38
N ALA A 139 6.57 10.37 -8.34
CA ALA A 139 6.67 8.91 -8.39
C ALA A 139 5.34 8.24 -8.79
N GLY A 140 4.21 8.82 -8.39
CA GLY A 140 2.87 8.34 -8.75
C GLY A 140 2.61 8.26 -10.25
N TYR A 141 3.25 9.09 -11.09
CA TYR A 141 3.05 9.03 -12.55
C TYR A 141 3.57 7.74 -13.16
N THR A 142 4.69 7.21 -12.65
CA THR A 142 5.28 5.96 -13.14
C THR A 142 4.30 4.81 -12.98
N TYR A 143 3.74 4.67 -11.78
CA TYR A 143 2.76 3.62 -11.48
C TYR A 143 1.41 3.87 -12.17
N TRP A 144 1.03 5.13 -12.41
CA TRP A 144 -0.19 5.43 -13.18
C TRP A 144 -0.08 4.93 -14.63
N LYS A 145 1.06 5.18 -15.29
CA LYS A 145 1.30 4.68 -16.65
C LYS A 145 1.22 3.16 -16.72
N GLU A 146 1.78 2.47 -15.73
CA GLU A 146 1.67 1.01 -15.62
C GLU A 146 0.22 0.56 -15.37
N ALA A 147 -0.50 1.23 -14.46
CA ALA A 147 -1.90 0.91 -14.20
C ALA A 147 -2.78 1.05 -15.46
N GLU A 148 -2.59 2.11 -16.25
CA GLU A 148 -3.28 2.30 -17.53
C GLU A 148 -2.98 1.16 -18.51
N LEU A 149 -1.70 0.79 -18.65
CA LEU A 149 -1.28 -0.30 -19.52
C LEU A 149 -1.95 -1.64 -19.13
N TRP A 150 -1.99 -1.97 -17.84
CA TRP A 150 -2.58 -3.22 -17.36
C TRP A 150 -4.11 -3.20 -17.40
N ALA A 151 -4.74 -2.03 -17.18
CA ALA A 151 -6.18 -1.83 -17.36
C ALA A 151 -6.60 -2.05 -18.82
N GLU A 152 -5.84 -1.52 -19.78
CA GLU A 152 -6.07 -1.71 -21.21
C GLU A 152 -5.94 -3.19 -21.59
N LYS A 153 -4.87 -3.86 -21.14
CA LYS A 153 -4.67 -5.30 -21.38
C LYS A 153 -5.82 -6.14 -20.81
N ALA A 154 -6.25 -5.87 -19.58
CA ALA A 154 -7.40 -6.53 -18.96
C ALA A 154 -8.73 -6.22 -19.70
N GLY A 155 -8.82 -5.03 -20.32
CA GLY A 155 -9.90 -4.53 -21.16
C GLY A 155 -9.95 -5.09 -22.59
N SER A 156 -8.98 -5.91 -22.98
CA SER A 156 -8.91 -6.47 -24.33
C SER A 156 -10.20 -7.22 -24.73
N LYS A 157 -10.59 -7.11 -26.00
CA LYS A 157 -11.74 -7.80 -26.59
C LYS A 157 -11.74 -9.31 -26.36
N LYS A 158 -10.56 -9.93 -26.19
CA LYS A 158 -10.43 -11.36 -25.90
C LYS A 158 -11.07 -11.77 -24.57
N PHE A 159 -11.23 -10.83 -23.64
CA PHE A 159 -11.91 -11.02 -22.35
C PHE A 159 -13.37 -10.54 -22.37
N GLY A 160 -13.95 -10.29 -23.54
CA GLY A 160 -15.31 -9.78 -23.68
C GLY A 160 -16.31 -10.62 -22.89
N PHE A 161 -17.13 -9.96 -22.07
CA PHE A 161 -18.14 -10.56 -21.18
C PHE A 161 -17.60 -11.50 -20.09
N MET A 162 -16.28 -11.70 -20.00
CA MET A 162 -15.67 -12.44 -18.90
C MET A 162 -15.52 -11.51 -17.71
N TYR A 163 -15.94 -11.95 -16.52
CA TYR A 163 -15.68 -11.26 -15.25
C TYR A 163 -15.13 -12.26 -14.25
N ILE A 164 -14.17 -11.83 -13.43
CA ILE A 164 -13.62 -12.70 -12.39
C ILE A 164 -14.45 -12.53 -11.11
N THR A 165 -15.27 -13.53 -10.82
CA THR A 165 -16.06 -13.59 -9.57
C THR A 165 -15.14 -13.43 -8.36
N GLY A 166 -15.53 -12.61 -7.37
CA GLY A 166 -14.73 -12.36 -6.17
C GLY A 166 -13.71 -11.22 -6.30
N LEU A 167 -13.49 -10.69 -7.50
CA LEU A 167 -12.63 -9.53 -7.78
C LEU A 167 -13.39 -8.42 -8.52
N GLN A 168 -14.68 -8.26 -8.21
CA GLN A 168 -15.54 -7.26 -8.85
C GLN A 168 -15.01 -5.83 -8.64
N ASN A 169 -14.42 -5.55 -7.48
CA ASN A 169 -13.79 -4.26 -7.20
C ASN A 169 -12.65 -3.92 -8.18
N TRP A 170 -11.84 -4.90 -8.59
CA TRP A 170 -10.76 -4.69 -9.55
C TRP A 170 -11.29 -4.54 -10.97
N GLU A 171 -12.37 -5.25 -11.30
CA GLU A 171 -13.10 -5.05 -12.56
C GLU A 171 -13.66 -3.62 -12.65
N ASP A 172 -14.27 -3.12 -11.57
CA ASP A 172 -14.80 -1.76 -11.47
C ASP A 172 -13.70 -0.70 -11.53
N GLU A 173 -12.57 -0.92 -10.86
CA GLU A 173 -11.39 -0.04 -10.97
C GLU A 173 -10.92 0.07 -12.43
N ARG A 174 -10.77 -1.06 -13.12
CA ARG A 174 -10.40 -1.10 -14.54
C ARG A 174 -11.40 -0.35 -15.42
N GLU A 175 -12.69 -0.59 -15.22
CA GLU A 175 -13.73 0.09 -16.00
C GLU A 175 -13.72 1.60 -15.76
N ARG A 176 -13.49 2.04 -14.52
CA ARG A 176 -13.36 3.47 -14.20
C ARG A 176 -12.12 4.11 -14.83
N ILE A 177 -11.01 3.38 -14.94
CA ILE A 177 -9.83 3.85 -15.68
C ILE A 177 -10.17 4.01 -17.16
N ASN A 178 -10.73 2.97 -17.79
CA ASN A 178 -11.04 2.98 -19.22
C ASN A 178 -12.07 4.04 -19.61
N THR A 179 -13.07 4.28 -18.76
CA THR A 179 -14.08 5.34 -18.96
C THR A 179 -13.63 6.72 -18.53
N GLY A 180 -12.42 6.86 -17.97
CA GLY A 180 -11.89 8.12 -17.44
C GLY A 180 -12.52 8.61 -16.12
N LYS A 181 -13.46 7.85 -15.53
CA LYS A 181 -14.05 8.15 -14.21
C LYS A 181 -13.04 8.07 -13.08
N LEU A 182 -11.94 7.33 -13.27
CA LEU A 182 -10.78 7.32 -12.39
C LEU A 182 -9.56 7.75 -13.20
N SER A 183 -8.98 8.89 -12.85
CA SER A 183 -7.72 9.36 -13.44
C SER A 183 -6.80 9.85 -12.32
N TYR A 184 -5.83 9.02 -11.94
CA TYR A 184 -4.80 9.46 -11.00
C TYR A 184 -3.90 10.53 -11.61
N LYS A 185 -3.70 10.55 -12.93
CA LYS A 185 -3.01 11.67 -13.61
C LYS A 185 -3.64 13.02 -13.27
N ASN A 186 -4.96 13.14 -13.32
CA ASN A 186 -5.66 14.39 -13.00
C ASN A 186 -5.49 14.77 -11.52
N ILE A 187 -5.56 13.77 -10.62
CA ILE A 187 -5.33 13.98 -9.19
C ILE A 187 -3.90 14.47 -8.94
N LEU A 188 -2.90 13.78 -9.51
CA LEU A 188 -1.48 14.12 -9.38
C LEU A 188 -1.17 15.52 -9.94
N ASN A 189 -1.68 15.83 -11.14
CA ASN A 189 -1.56 17.16 -11.74
C ASN A 189 -2.08 18.24 -10.79
N ARG A 190 -3.28 18.03 -10.23
CA ARG A 190 -3.90 18.99 -9.31
C ARG A 190 -3.06 19.18 -8.04
N GLU A 191 -2.61 18.09 -7.43
CA GLU A 191 -1.80 18.17 -6.20
C GLU A 191 -0.46 18.87 -6.46
N LEU A 192 0.21 18.57 -7.58
CA LEU A 192 1.47 19.20 -7.97
C LEU A 192 1.31 20.68 -8.31
N SER A 193 0.30 21.06 -9.10
CA SER A 193 0.06 22.48 -9.42
C SER A 193 -0.24 23.30 -8.15
N ARG A 194 -1.00 22.75 -7.21
CA ARG A 194 -1.24 23.40 -5.91
C ARG A 194 0.07 23.50 -5.11
N LEU A 195 0.84 22.43 -5.04
CA LEU A 195 2.12 22.39 -4.31
C LEU A 195 3.12 23.42 -4.86
N ASP A 196 3.25 23.53 -6.19
CA ASP A 196 4.13 24.52 -6.83
C ASP A 196 3.70 25.95 -6.47
N LYS A 197 2.39 26.22 -6.38
CA LYS A 197 1.89 27.52 -5.91
C LYS A 197 2.35 27.82 -4.47
N VAL A 198 2.21 26.86 -3.55
CA VAL A 198 2.64 27.02 -2.15
C VAL A 198 4.16 27.25 -2.06
N ILE A 199 4.95 26.55 -2.88
CA ILE A 199 6.39 26.78 -2.98
C ILE A 199 6.67 28.21 -3.43
N SER A 200 6.01 28.69 -4.49
CA SER A 200 6.18 30.07 -4.97
C SER A 200 5.82 31.09 -3.91
N ASP A 201 4.70 30.90 -3.20
CA ASP A 201 4.24 31.79 -2.14
C ASP A 201 5.27 31.84 -0.99
N LEU A 202 5.79 30.70 -0.53
CA LEU A 202 6.84 30.63 0.49
C LEU A 202 8.14 31.29 0.02
N VAL A 203 8.56 31.05 -1.22
CA VAL A 203 9.77 31.65 -1.80
C VAL A 203 9.67 33.17 -1.84
N ALA A 204 8.50 33.72 -2.11
CA ALA A 204 8.24 35.16 -2.11
C ALA A 204 8.24 35.80 -0.72
N MET A 205 8.14 35.02 0.37
CA MET A 205 8.16 35.56 1.73
C MET A 205 9.54 36.11 2.10
N ASN A 206 9.53 37.30 2.71
CA ASN A 206 10.69 37.94 3.31
C ASN A 206 10.70 37.64 4.83
N SER A 207 11.83 37.19 5.36
CA SER A 207 11.99 36.88 6.79
C SER A 207 12.08 38.13 7.68
N LYS A 208 12.24 39.33 7.10
CA LYS A 208 12.42 40.59 7.84
C LYS A 208 11.12 41.33 8.16
N SER A 209 9.96 40.81 7.78
CA SER A 209 8.66 41.46 7.99
C SER A 209 7.88 40.84 9.16
N TYR A 210 8.47 40.80 10.36
CA TYR A 210 7.83 40.39 11.61
C TYR A 210 8.38 41.17 12.79
#